data_AF-A0A0Q7EAN3-F1
#
_entry.id   AF-A0A0Q7EAN3-F1
#
_cell.length_a   1.000
_cell.length_b   1.000
_cell.length_c   1.000
_cell.angle_alpha   90.00
_cell.angle_beta   90.00
_cell.angle_gamma   90.00
#
_symmetry.space_group_name_H-M   'P 1'
#
loop_
_entity.id
_entity.type
_entity.pdbx_description
1 polymer ?
#
loop_
_entity_poly.entity_id
_entity_poly.type
_entity_poly.pdbx_seq_one_letter_code
_entity_poly.pdbx_strand_id
1 'polypeptide(L)'
;MAGRADLITVLTAMRDSDFPAWLKTLTAADAGRVDSLAARFATLDIISEQERLLGRPLDPEIEVDLLWFCKPHGVRVQGQRFIGHYTYDDAVMVKVAAHEILHPPFPMDGPTAKACLAVLAADPLFARILAEKDKGTGYNDLEGILNEDVCQALDQIIQERLGIVQAAPAARWTRADQGMHVLAAGLYGWFKVDGYDRTGGNLEAWMSAAAASGRLSPGQLHPMAAAVLNKPVDQLWTTPPAG
;
A
#
# COMPACT_ATOMS: atom_id res chain seq x y z
N MET A 1 18.90 -34.13 8.67
CA MET A 1 17.79 -33.95 9.64
C MET A 1 18.20 -33.05 10.82
N ALA A 2 18.78 -31.86 10.55
CA ALA A 2 19.24 -30.95 11.60
C ALA A 2 18.15 -29.94 12.04
N GLY A 3 17.24 -29.54 11.15
CA GLY A 3 16.22 -28.52 11.44
C GLY A 3 15.14 -28.91 12.46
N ARG A 4 15.15 -30.14 12.99
CA ARG A 4 14.21 -30.57 14.04
C ARG A 4 14.76 -30.34 15.45
N ALA A 5 16.09 -30.36 15.64
CA ALA A 5 16.70 -30.13 16.95
C ALA A 5 16.53 -28.67 17.40
N ASP A 6 16.74 -27.71 16.49
CA ASP A 6 16.56 -26.29 16.78
C ASP A 6 15.10 -25.96 17.14
N LEU A 7 14.14 -26.54 16.40
CA LEU A 7 12.71 -26.42 16.71
C LEU A 7 12.37 -26.99 18.10
N ILE A 8 12.91 -28.16 18.46
CA ILE A 8 12.70 -28.74 19.79
C ILE A 8 13.30 -27.84 20.87
N THR A 9 14.48 -27.27 20.65
CA THR A 9 15.12 -26.32 21.58
C THR A 9 14.23 -25.08 21.79
N VAL A 10 13.73 -24.48 20.72
CA VAL A 10 12.84 -23.30 20.80
C VAL A 10 11.54 -23.64 21.52
N LEU A 11 10.86 -24.73 21.13
CA LEU A 11 9.59 -25.12 21.76
C LEU A 11 9.76 -25.48 23.24
N THR A 12 10.89 -26.11 23.60
CA THR A 12 11.26 -26.40 24.99
C THR A 12 11.48 -25.11 25.77
N ALA A 13 12.25 -24.17 25.23
CA ALA A 13 12.50 -22.87 25.87
C ALA A 13 11.21 -22.06 26.04
N MET A 14 10.30 -22.08 25.05
CA MET A 14 8.99 -21.42 25.14
C MET A 14 8.14 -22.04 26.26
N ARG A 15 8.08 -23.38 26.34
CA ARG A 15 7.37 -24.08 27.42
C ARG A 15 7.97 -23.73 28.79
N ASP A 16 9.29 -23.80 28.92
CA ASP A 16 10.00 -23.59 30.19
C ASP A 16 9.93 -22.13 30.65
N SER A 17 9.67 -21.20 29.73
CA SER A 17 9.40 -19.77 30.02
C SER A 17 7.92 -19.47 30.26
N ASP A 18 7.07 -20.49 30.37
CA ASP A 18 5.62 -20.38 30.57
C ASP A 18 4.90 -19.55 29.48
N PHE A 19 5.36 -19.70 28.22
CA PHE A 19 4.73 -19.07 27.07
C PHE A 19 3.20 -19.30 26.99
N PRO A 20 2.64 -20.49 27.31
CA PRO A 20 1.19 -20.68 27.28
C PRO A 20 0.42 -19.78 28.25
N ALA A 21 0.92 -19.56 29.47
CA ALA A 21 0.28 -18.65 30.43
C ALA A 21 0.43 -17.19 30.02
N TRP A 22 1.59 -16.82 29.48
CA TRP A 22 1.82 -15.50 28.90
C TRP A 22 0.87 -15.23 27.73
N LEU A 23 0.74 -16.19 26.80
CA LEU A 23 -0.19 -16.09 25.66
C LEU A 23 -1.63 -15.95 26.14
N LYS A 24 -2.04 -16.74 27.14
CA LYS A 24 -3.38 -16.63 27.74
C LYS A 24 -3.62 -15.24 28.32
N THR A 25 -2.63 -14.66 29.01
CA THR A 25 -2.71 -13.29 29.54
C THR A 25 -2.79 -12.26 28.42
N LEU A 26 -1.99 -12.42 27.36
CA LEU A 26 -2.00 -11.55 26.19
C LEU A 26 -3.37 -11.55 25.50
N THR A 27 -3.94 -12.73 25.29
CA THR A 27 -5.24 -12.89 24.59
C THR A 27 -6.45 -12.69 25.50
N ALA A 28 -6.27 -12.62 26.83
CA ALA A 28 -7.35 -12.34 27.77
C ALA A 28 -7.79 -10.86 27.70
N ALA A 29 -7.01 -9.99 27.05
CA ALA A 29 -7.32 -8.58 26.90
C ALA A 29 -8.22 -8.30 25.67
N ASP A 30 -9.38 -7.73 25.97
CA ASP A 30 -10.29 -6.97 25.11
C ASP A 30 -11.26 -7.74 24.21
N ALA A 31 -12.28 -8.36 24.81
CA ALA A 31 -13.43 -8.92 24.07
C ALA A 31 -14.18 -7.90 23.19
N GLY A 32 -13.91 -6.60 23.30
CA GLY A 32 -14.59 -5.54 22.54
C GLY A 32 -13.86 -5.07 21.28
N ARG A 33 -12.60 -5.49 21.03
CA ARG A 33 -11.81 -4.99 19.89
C ARG A 33 -12.49 -5.26 18.55
N VAL A 34 -12.99 -6.48 18.35
CA VAL A 34 -13.66 -6.91 17.11
C VAL A 34 -14.93 -6.11 16.90
N ASP A 35 -15.78 -6.00 17.94
CA ASP A 35 -17.04 -5.26 17.85
C ASP A 35 -16.81 -3.76 17.61
N SER A 36 -15.82 -3.16 18.28
CA SER A 36 -15.43 -1.75 18.05
C SER A 36 -14.98 -1.53 16.62
N LEU A 37 -14.12 -2.42 16.11
CA LEU A 37 -13.60 -2.31 14.75
C LEU A 37 -14.72 -2.51 13.71
N ALA A 38 -15.59 -3.50 13.92
CA ALA A 38 -16.75 -3.75 13.07
C ALA A 38 -17.70 -2.54 13.04
N ALA A 39 -17.98 -1.94 14.21
CA ALA A 39 -18.78 -0.73 14.31
C ALA A 39 -18.12 0.44 13.55
N ARG A 40 -16.79 0.57 13.60
CA ARG A 40 -16.08 1.58 12.80
C ARG A 40 -16.24 1.32 11.30
N PHE A 41 -15.99 0.10 10.83
CA PHE A 41 -16.13 -0.25 9.41
C PHE A 41 -17.55 -0.01 8.90
N ALA A 42 -18.58 -0.30 9.71
CA ALA A 42 -19.98 -0.07 9.34
C ALA A 42 -20.32 1.41 9.04
N THR A 43 -19.48 2.37 9.46
CA THR A 43 -19.67 3.80 9.15
C THR A 43 -19.00 4.25 7.84
N LEU A 44 -18.31 3.35 7.14
CA LEU A 44 -17.51 3.65 5.97
C LEU A 44 -17.89 2.73 4.82
N ASP A 45 -17.99 3.30 3.62
CA ASP A 45 -18.20 2.53 2.40
C ASP A 45 -16.91 2.49 1.56
N ILE A 46 -15.97 1.66 2.01
CA ILE A 46 -14.65 1.53 1.39
C ILE A 46 -14.76 0.84 0.02
N ILE A 47 -15.60 -0.21 -0.06
CA ILE A 47 -15.76 -1.01 -1.28
C ILE A 47 -16.31 -0.15 -2.40
N SER A 48 -17.35 0.67 -2.16
CA SER A 48 -17.90 1.54 -3.20
C SER A 48 -16.85 2.53 -3.74
N GLU A 49 -15.99 3.09 -2.88
CA GLU A 49 -14.90 3.96 -3.35
C GLU A 49 -13.83 3.21 -4.14
N GLN A 50 -13.52 1.96 -3.77
CA GLN A 50 -12.61 1.10 -4.52
C GLN A 50 -13.20 0.70 -5.88
N GLU A 51 -14.45 0.25 -5.93
CA GLU A 51 -15.15 -0.07 -7.19
C GLU A 51 -15.23 1.14 -8.11
N ARG A 52 -15.54 2.32 -7.57
CA ARG A 52 -15.58 3.59 -8.32
C ARG A 52 -14.24 3.87 -8.99
N LEU A 53 -13.13 3.69 -8.26
CA LEU A 53 -11.79 3.97 -8.75
C LEU A 53 -11.21 2.87 -9.63
N LEU A 54 -11.58 1.60 -9.44
CA LEU A 54 -11.09 0.48 -10.23
C LEU A 54 -11.90 0.28 -11.52
N GLY A 55 -13.21 0.58 -11.48
CA GLY A 55 -14.14 0.40 -12.58
C GLY A 55 -14.59 -1.05 -12.78
N ARG A 56 -14.52 -1.85 -11.72
CA ARG A 56 -14.98 -3.24 -11.67
C ARG A 56 -15.68 -3.51 -10.33
N PRO A 57 -16.68 -4.41 -10.29
CA PRO A 57 -17.26 -4.83 -9.04
C PRO A 57 -16.24 -5.61 -8.21
N LEU A 58 -16.36 -5.53 -6.90
CA LEU A 58 -15.61 -6.32 -5.93
C LEU A 58 -16.57 -7.17 -5.08
N ASP A 59 -16.02 -8.02 -4.22
CA ASP A 59 -16.84 -8.73 -3.25
C ASP A 59 -17.50 -7.71 -2.29
N PRO A 60 -18.71 -7.97 -1.77
CA PRO A 60 -19.40 -7.00 -0.90
C PRO A 60 -18.89 -6.99 0.54
N GLU A 61 -17.95 -7.89 0.89
CA GLU A 61 -17.47 -8.08 2.26
C GLU A 61 -15.94 -8.08 2.32
N ILE A 62 -15.39 -7.36 3.28
CA ILE A 62 -13.97 -7.40 3.62
C ILE A 62 -13.79 -8.23 4.89
N GLU A 63 -12.97 -9.27 4.82
CA GLU A 63 -12.61 -10.10 5.98
C GLU A 63 -11.29 -9.58 6.59
N VAL A 64 -11.28 -9.42 7.92
CA VAL A 64 -10.11 -8.93 8.67
C VAL A 64 -9.67 -9.96 9.69
N ASP A 65 -8.49 -10.53 9.49
CA ASP A 65 -7.85 -11.41 10.47
C ASP A 65 -7.01 -10.60 11.45
N LEU A 66 -7.46 -10.50 12.71
CA LEU A 66 -6.70 -9.84 13.77
C LEU A 66 -5.70 -10.81 14.42
N LEU A 67 -4.41 -10.54 14.25
CA LEU A 67 -3.33 -11.38 14.77
C LEU A 67 -2.47 -10.63 15.80
N TRP A 68 -1.95 -11.35 16.79
CA TRP A 68 -1.02 -10.83 17.79
C TRP A 68 0.45 -10.83 17.34
N PHE A 69 0.77 -11.56 16.27
CA PHE A 69 2.14 -11.82 15.84
C PHE A 69 2.34 -11.55 14.35
N CYS A 70 2.02 -10.33 13.91
CA CYS A 70 2.16 -9.92 12.50
C CYS A 70 2.75 -8.51 12.28
N LYS A 71 3.23 -7.84 13.35
CA LYS A 71 3.89 -6.53 13.19
C LYS A 71 5.16 -6.67 12.34
N PRO A 72 5.51 -5.65 11.52
CA PRO A 72 4.83 -4.36 11.39
C PRO A 72 3.78 -4.30 10.26
N HIS A 73 3.47 -5.40 9.58
CA HIS A 73 2.68 -5.35 8.35
C HIS A 73 1.26 -5.86 8.53
N GLY A 74 0.30 -5.12 7.96
CA GLY A 74 -0.90 -5.75 7.45
C GLY A 74 -0.60 -6.29 6.06
N VAL A 75 -1.22 -7.39 5.67
CA VAL A 75 -1.00 -7.97 4.34
C VAL A 75 -2.27 -8.60 3.83
N ARG A 76 -2.62 -8.30 2.58
CA ARG A 76 -3.64 -9.06 1.86
C ARG A 76 -3.25 -10.53 1.79
N VAL A 77 -4.17 -11.41 2.14
CA VAL A 77 -3.98 -12.86 2.02
C VAL A 77 -4.49 -13.33 0.66
N GLN A 78 -5.79 -13.17 0.41
CA GLN A 78 -6.46 -13.58 -0.82
C GLN A 78 -7.83 -12.90 -0.92
N GLY A 79 -8.30 -12.59 -2.13
CA GLY A 79 -9.63 -11.98 -2.30
C GLY A 79 -9.75 -10.67 -1.53
N GLN A 80 -10.84 -10.47 -0.80
CA GLN A 80 -11.02 -9.31 0.08
C GLN A 80 -10.66 -9.58 1.54
N ARG A 81 -9.61 -10.38 1.77
CA ARG A 81 -9.13 -10.72 3.12
C ARG A 81 -7.75 -10.15 3.38
N PHE A 82 -7.57 -9.52 4.53
CA PHE A 82 -6.26 -9.06 4.98
C PHE A 82 -6.01 -9.32 6.46
N ILE A 83 -4.73 -9.43 6.80
CA ILE A 83 -4.26 -9.56 8.18
C ILE A 83 -4.00 -8.17 8.75
N GLY A 84 -4.44 -7.92 9.98
CA GLY A 84 -4.07 -6.73 10.73
C GLY A 84 -3.58 -7.09 12.12
N HIS A 85 -2.70 -6.26 12.68
CA HIS A 85 -2.26 -6.47 14.04
C HIS A 85 -3.35 -6.08 15.03
N TYR A 86 -3.62 -6.92 16.02
CA TYR A 86 -4.68 -6.72 17.01
C TYR A 86 -4.65 -5.33 17.68
N THR A 87 -3.44 -4.85 17.97
CA THR A 87 -3.21 -3.56 18.63
C THR A 87 -3.18 -2.34 17.68
N TYR A 88 -3.43 -2.50 16.38
CA TYR A 88 -3.57 -1.34 15.50
C TYR A 88 -4.87 -0.62 15.82
N ASP A 89 -4.80 0.71 15.89
CA ASP A 89 -5.99 1.51 16.08
C ASP A 89 -6.92 1.40 14.86
N ASP A 90 -8.17 1.83 15.05
CA ASP A 90 -9.21 1.79 14.02
C ASP A 90 -8.85 2.57 12.76
N ALA A 91 -8.14 3.69 12.90
CA ALA A 91 -7.78 4.52 11.76
C ALA A 91 -6.71 3.83 10.89
N VAL A 92 -5.75 3.17 11.52
CA VAL A 92 -4.75 2.33 10.85
C VAL A 92 -5.44 1.16 10.14
N MET A 93 -6.34 0.44 10.82
CA MET A 93 -7.03 -0.71 10.22
C MET A 93 -7.88 -0.33 9.01
N VAL A 94 -8.59 0.80 9.07
CA VAL A 94 -9.35 1.32 7.93
C VAL A 94 -8.42 1.68 6.77
N LYS A 95 -7.26 2.30 7.04
CA LYS A 95 -6.26 2.60 6.00
C LYS A 95 -5.74 1.33 5.34
N VAL A 96 -5.44 0.29 6.13
CA VAL A 96 -5.00 -1.00 5.59
C VAL A 96 -6.09 -1.58 4.68
N ALA A 97 -7.36 -1.56 5.09
CA ALA A 97 -8.45 -2.02 4.23
C ALA A 97 -8.60 -1.21 2.94
N ALA A 98 -8.45 0.12 3.02
CA ALA A 98 -8.50 0.99 1.84
C ALA A 98 -7.37 0.68 0.84
N HIS A 99 -6.24 0.17 1.32
CA HIS A 99 -5.04 -0.14 0.54
C HIS A 99 -4.99 -1.59 0.05
N GLU A 100 -5.02 -2.57 0.95
CA GLU A 100 -4.74 -3.98 0.68
C GLU A 100 -5.70 -4.60 -0.35
N ILE A 101 -6.96 -4.16 -0.34
CA ILE A 101 -8.00 -4.67 -1.25
C ILE A 101 -7.80 -4.16 -2.68
N LEU A 102 -7.07 -3.05 -2.86
CA LEU A 102 -6.72 -2.55 -4.19
C LEU A 102 -5.72 -3.47 -4.88
N HIS A 103 -4.91 -4.24 -4.15
CA HIS A 103 -3.91 -5.09 -4.79
C HIS A 103 -4.54 -6.28 -5.52
N PRO A 104 -3.98 -6.71 -6.67
CA PRO A 104 -3.35 -5.81 -7.63
C PRO A 104 -4.43 -4.89 -8.26
N PRO A 105 -4.09 -3.62 -8.55
CA PRO A 105 -5.06 -2.64 -9.02
C PRO A 105 -5.62 -2.97 -10.41
N PHE A 106 -4.85 -3.69 -11.21
CA PHE A 106 -5.23 -4.31 -12.48
C PHE A 106 -4.29 -5.52 -12.74
N PRO A 107 -4.56 -6.39 -13.74
CA PRO A 107 -3.69 -7.54 -14.02
C PRO A 107 -2.25 -7.11 -14.34
N MET A 108 -1.29 -7.46 -13.49
CA MET A 108 0.11 -7.06 -13.63
C MET A 108 0.85 -7.78 -14.77
N ASP A 109 0.31 -8.90 -15.25
CA ASP A 109 0.77 -9.62 -16.44
C ASP A 109 0.07 -9.16 -17.74
N GLY A 110 -0.88 -8.24 -17.63
CA GLY A 110 -1.70 -7.71 -18.71
C GLY A 110 -0.98 -6.70 -19.62
N PRO A 111 -1.59 -6.33 -20.76
CA PRO A 111 -1.00 -5.38 -21.72
C PRO A 111 -0.79 -3.99 -21.11
N THR A 112 -1.71 -3.54 -20.25
CA THR A 112 -1.61 -2.24 -19.56
C THR A 112 -0.38 -2.17 -18.68
N ALA A 113 -0.19 -3.16 -17.82
CA ALA A 113 0.97 -3.23 -16.93
C ALA A 113 2.28 -3.25 -17.74
N LYS A 114 2.36 -4.08 -18.77
CA LYS A 114 3.52 -4.15 -19.67
C LYS A 114 3.83 -2.81 -20.35
N ALA A 115 2.81 -2.09 -20.80
CA ALA A 115 2.99 -0.77 -21.40
C ALA A 115 3.49 0.26 -20.39
N CYS A 116 2.92 0.31 -19.18
CA CYS A 116 3.41 1.17 -18.10
C CYS A 116 4.86 0.83 -17.73
N LEU A 117 5.17 -0.45 -17.53
CA LEU A 117 6.51 -0.92 -17.18
C LEU A 117 7.54 -0.59 -18.27
N ALA A 118 7.18 -0.67 -19.55
CA ALA A 118 8.09 -0.29 -20.63
C ALA A 118 8.47 1.20 -20.59
N VAL A 119 7.53 2.08 -20.23
CA VAL A 119 7.81 3.51 -20.05
C VAL A 119 8.67 3.75 -18.80
N LEU A 120 8.32 3.13 -17.68
CA LEU A 120 9.04 3.29 -16.40
C LEU A 120 10.46 2.71 -16.46
N ALA A 121 10.68 1.62 -17.19
CA ALA A 121 12.00 1.01 -17.36
C ALA A 121 12.98 1.91 -18.12
N ALA A 122 12.48 2.84 -18.94
CA ALA A 122 13.30 3.80 -19.66
C ALA A 122 13.65 5.05 -18.82
N ASP A 123 13.09 5.18 -17.61
CA ASP A 123 13.29 6.31 -16.72
C ASP A 123 14.51 6.10 -15.80
N PRO A 124 15.56 6.95 -15.91
CA PRO A 124 16.75 6.83 -15.05
C PRO A 124 16.47 6.98 -13.55
N LEU A 125 15.39 7.68 -13.17
CA LEU A 125 15.05 7.88 -11.76
C LEU A 125 14.64 6.55 -11.10
N PHE A 126 13.79 5.75 -11.74
CA PHE A 126 13.36 4.48 -11.17
C PHE A 126 14.49 3.44 -11.14
N ALA A 127 15.38 3.47 -12.14
CA ALA A 127 16.61 2.67 -12.10
C ALA A 127 17.47 3.02 -10.87
N ARG A 128 17.60 4.33 -10.56
CA ARG A 128 18.32 4.79 -9.38
C ARG A 128 17.64 4.40 -8.06
N ILE A 129 16.33 4.59 -7.94
CA ILE A 129 15.54 4.20 -6.76
C ILE A 129 15.76 2.71 -6.45
N LEU A 130 15.63 1.84 -7.46
CA LEU A 130 15.81 0.39 -7.29
C LEU A 130 17.24 -0.01 -6.91
N ALA A 131 18.23 0.73 -7.38
CA ALA A 131 19.63 0.49 -7.05
C ALA A 131 19.98 0.91 -5.61
N GLU A 132 19.38 2.00 -5.12
CA GLU A 132 19.77 2.66 -3.88
C GLU A 132 18.87 2.36 -2.68
N LYS A 133 17.59 1.99 -2.89
CA LYS A 133 16.68 1.69 -1.78
C LYS A 133 17.19 0.51 -0.93
N ASP A 134 16.83 0.50 0.35
CA ASP A 134 17.03 -0.68 1.17
C ASP A 134 16.23 -1.87 0.60
N LYS A 135 16.92 -2.98 0.33
CA LYS A 135 16.32 -4.20 -0.21
C LYS A 135 15.63 -5.05 0.87
N GLY A 136 15.87 -4.74 2.14
CA GLY A 136 15.13 -5.29 3.27
C GLY A 136 13.67 -4.82 3.30
N THR A 137 13.34 -3.72 2.60
CA THR A 137 11.95 -3.30 2.38
C THR A 137 11.41 -3.90 1.08
N GLY A 138 10.08 -4.04 0.97
CA GLY A 138 9.41 -4.62 -0.20
C GLY A 138 9.62 -3.83 -1.51
N TYR A 139 8.95 -4.27 -2.58
CA TYR A 139 8.91 -3.56 -3.87
C TYR A 139 10.29 -3.38 -4.52
N ASN A 140 11.00 -4.51 -4.68
CA ASN A 140 12.39 -4.57 -5.13
C ASN A 140 12.57 -4.68 -6.66
N ASP A 141 11.49 -4.51 -7.41
CA ASP A 141 11.47 -4.45 -8.87
C ASP A 141 10.44 -3.43 -9.36
N LEU A 142 10.46 -3.14 -10.66
CA LEU A 142 9.54 -2.15 -11.25
C LEU A 142 8.07 -2.59 -11.19
N GLU A 143 7.79 -3.89 -11.23
CA GLU A 143 6.43 -4.41 -11.10
C GLU A 143 5.88 -4.14 -9.70
N GLY A 144 6.69 -4.40 -8.67
CA GLY A 144 6.39 -4.08 -7.28
C GLY A 144 6.18 -2.59 -7.07
N ILE A 145 7.03 -1.73 -7.65
CA ILE A 145 6.83 -0.27 -7.60
C ILE A 145 5.52 0.12 -8.28
N LEU A 146 5.23 -0.37 -9.49
CA LEU A 146 4.01 -0.02 -10.21
C LEU A 146 2.75 -0.47 -9.45
N ASN A 147 2.76 -1.70 -8.93
CA ASN A 147 1.65 -2.25 -8.17
C ASN A 147 1.39 -1.44 -6.89
N GLU A 148 2.45 -1.18 -6.12
CA GLU A 148 2.39 -0.41 -4.88
C GLU A 148 1.99 1.04 -5.08
N ASP A 149 2.67 1.75 -5.99
CA ASP A 149 2.49 3.19 -6.12
C ASP A 149 1.14 3.55 -6.74
N VAL A 150 0.56 2.67 -7.58
CA VAL A 150 -0.84 2.81 -8.01
C VAL A 150 -1.77 2.66 -6.80
N CYS A 151 -1.61 1.63 -5.97
CA CYS A 151 -2.40 1.45 -4.76
C CYS A 151 -2.26 2.63 -3.79
N GLN A 152 -1.05 3.12 -3.56
CA GLN A 152 -0.79 4.31 -2.73
C GLN A 152 -1.51 5.55 -3.26
N ALA A 153 -1.48 5.80 -4.57
CA ALA A 153 -2.18 6.96 -5.15
C ALA A 153 -3.70 6.87 -4.97
N LEU A 154 -4.28 5.68 -5.17
CA LEU A 154 -5.71 5.45 -5.04
C LEU A 154 -6.18 5.46 -3.58
N ASP A 155 -5.45 4.82 -2.68
CA ASP A 155 -5.82 4.77 -1.26
C ASP A 155 -5.80 6.18 -0.63
N GLN A 156 -4.99 7.10 -1.16
CA GLN A 156 -4.92 8.48 -0.71
C GLN A 156 -6.21 9.21 -1.11
N ILE A 157 -6.70 8.97 -2.31
CA ILE A 157 -7.98 9.50 -2.80
C ILE A 157 -9.14 8.94 -1.96
N ILE A 158 -9.13 7.63 -1.65
CA ILE A 158 -10.15 7.00 -0.81
C ILE A 158 -10.13 7.62 0.59
N GLN A 159 -8.96 7.77 1.20
CA GLN A 159 -8.83 8.39 2.52
C GLN A 159 -9.37 9.82 2.56
N GLU A 160 -9.10 10.61 1.51
CA GLU A 160 -9.65 11.97 1.34
C GLU A 160 -11.17 11.97 1.23
N ARG A 161 -11.73 11.07 0.40
CA ARG A 161 -13.18 10.91 0.19
C ARG A 161 -13.92 10.49 1.45
N LEU A 162 -13.33 9.60 2.24
CA LEU A 162 -13.91 9.09 3.47
C LEU A 162 -13.66 9.99 4.70
N GLY A 163 -12.89 11.08 4.53
CA GLY A 163 -12.59 12.01 5.63
C GLY A 163 -11.69 11.42 6.72
N ILE A 164 -10.82 10.47 6.37
CA ILE A 164 -9.96 9.71 7.29
C ILE A 164 -8.46 9.99 7.09
N VAL A 165 -8.12 11.04 6.35
CA VAL A 165 -6.74 11.42 6.02
C VAL A 165 -5.94 11.66 7.30
N GLN A 166 -4.81 10.95 7.45
CA GLN A 166 -3.90 11.14 8.56
C GLN A 166 -2.75 12.11 8.26
N ALA A 167 -2.39 12.25 6.98
CA ALA A 167 -1.30 13.12 6.54
C ALA A 167 -1.55 13.62 5.12
N ALA A 168 -1.07 14.84 4.82
CA ALA A 168 -1.02 15.35 3.47
C ALA A 168 -0.13 14.44 2.59
N PRO A 169 -0.42 14.29 1.28
CA PRO A 169 0.32 13.40 0.38
C PRO A 169 1.84 13.61 0.44
N ALA A 170 2.31 14.86 0.41
CA ALA A 170 3.73 15.20 0.53
C ALA A 170 4.38 14.65 1.81
N ALA A 171 3.70 14.82 2.95
CA ALA A 171 4.21 14.40 4.26
C ALA A 171 4.19 12.86 4.42
N ARG A 172 3.27 12.19 3.74
CA ARG A 172 3.21 10.72 3.67
C ARG A 172 4.37 10.19 2.84
N TRP A 173 4.43 10.54 1.56
CA TRP A 173 5.36 9.93 0.61
C TRP A 173 6.79 10.46 0.69
N THR A 174 7.06 11.56 1.40
CA THR A 174 8.45 11.95 1.70
C THR A 174 9.09 11.06 2.77
N ARG A 175 8.29 10.37 3.60
CA ARG A 175 8.78 9.56 4.74
C ARG A 175 8.58 8.07 4.55
N ALA A 176 7.45 7.68 3.94
CA ALA A 176 7.14 6.28 3.67
C ALA A 176 8.21 5.68 2.75
N ASP A 177 8.71 4.51 3.13
CA ASP A 177 9.65 3.70 2.37
C ASP A 177 10.81 4.52 1.76
N GLN A 178 11.45 5.34 2.61
CA GLN A 178 12.61 6.18 2.26
C GLN A 178 12.32 7.24 1.18
N GLY A 179 11.05 7.51 0.89
CA GLY A 179 10.65 8.46 -0.13
C GLY A 179 10.49 7.86 -1.52
N MET A 180 10.41 6.53 -1.66
CA MET A 180 10.45 5.88 -2.98
C MET A 180 9.17 6.08 -3.82
N HIS A 181 8.07 6.50 -3.18
CA HIS A 181 6.74 6.61 -3.79
C HIS A 181 6.56 7.81 -4.74
N VAL A 182 7.54 8.03 -5.62
CA VAL A 182 7.53 9.10 -6.62
C VAL A 182 6.46 8.84 -7.68
N LEU A 183 6.25 7.58 -8.08
CA LEU A 183 5.20 7.23 -9.02
C LEU A 183 3.82 7.49 -8.41
N ALA A 184 3.62 7.18 -7.13
CA ALA A 184 2.35 7.43 -6.43
C ALA A 184 2.01 8.92 -6.44
N ALA A 185 3.00 9.78 -6.14
CA ALA A 185 2.84 11.22 -6.18
C ALA A 185 2.47 11.74 -7.58
N GLY A 186 3.16 11.26 -8.61
CA GLY A 186 2.89 11.63 -9.99
C GLY A 186 1.50 11.19 -10.47
N LEU A 187 1.11 9.94 -10.18
CA LEU A 187 -0.21 9.40 -10.50
C LEU A 187 -1.33 10.14 -9.77
N TYR A 188 -1.18 10.37 -8.47
CA TYR A 188 -2.12 11.15 -7.69
C TYR A 188 -2.35 12.54 -8.28
N GLY A 189 -1.27 13.24 -8.65
CA GLY A 189 -1.38 14.54 -9.30
C GLY A 189 -2.15 14.47 -10.63
N TRP A 190 -1.87 13.48 -11.47
CA TRP A 190 -2.62 13.27 -12.71
C TRP A 190 -4.09 12.91 -12.48
N PHE A 191 -4.40 12.06 -11.50
CA PHE A 191 -5.78 11.74 -11.12
C PHE A 191 -6.55 13.00 -10.70
N LYS A 192 -5.92 13.92 -9.98
CA LYS A 192 -6.53 15.21 -9.62
C LYS A 192 -6.75 16.10 -10.84
N VAL A 193 -5.76 16.22 -11.72
CA VAL A 193 -5.85 17.06 -12.93
C VAL A 193 -6.97 16.59 -13.86
N ASP A 194 -7.08 15.29 -14.06
CA ASP A 194 -8.12 14.71 -14.91
C ASP A 194 -9.50 14.67 -14.24
N GLY A 195 -9.58 14.93 -12.93
CA GLY A 195 -10.79 14.74 -12.14
C GLY A 195 -11.15 13.28 -11.90
N TYR A 196 -10.24 12.34 -12.18
CA TYR A 196 -10.42 10.92 -11.91
C TYR A 196 -10.65 10.65 -10.42
N ASP A 197 -10.00 11.44 -9.55
CA ASP A 197 -10.24 11.36 -8.11
C ASP A 197 -11.71 11.58 -7.74
N ARG A 198 -12.42 12.42 -8.50
CA ARG A 198 -13.85 12.73 -8.30
C ARG A 198 -14.77 11.73 -8.98
N THR A 199 -14.48 11.37 -10.23
CA THR A 199 -15.38 10.56 -11.07
C THR A 199 -15.11 9.07 -10.97
N GLY A 200 -13.86 8.69 -10.76
CA GLY A 200 -13.38 7.33 -10.97
C GLY A 200 -13.52 6.92 -12.43
N GLY A 201 -13.69 5.63 -12.66
CA GLY A 201 -13.83 5.04 -13.99
C GLY A 201 -13.08 3.72 -14.08
N ASN A 202 -12.69 3.34 -15.31
CA ASN A 202 -11.87 2.17 -15.54
C ASN A 202 -10.39 2.53 -15.38
N LEU A 203 -9.78 2.07 -14.28
CA LEU A 203 -8.39 2.38 -13.95
C LEU A 203 -7.43 1.83 -15.00
N GLU A 204 -7.67 0.60 -15.43
CA GLU A 204 -6.80 -0.07 -16.40
C GLU A 204 -6.78 0.71 -17.73
N ALA A 205 -7.93 1.16 -18.20
CA ALA A 205 -8.04 2.00 -19.39
C ALA A 205 -7.35 3.36 -19.19
N TRP A 206 -7.51 3.98 -18.01
CA TRP A 206 -6.83 5.25 -17.69
C TRP A 206 -5.31 5.08 -17.70
N MET A 207 -4.79 4.03 -17.06
CA MET A 207 -3.36 3.73 -17.00
C MET A 207 -2.78 3.44 -18.38
N SER A 208 -3.52 2.69 -19.22
CA SER A 208 -3.13 2.43 -20.61
C SER A 208 -3.05 3.74 -21.42
N ALA A 209 -4.02 4.65 -21.25
CA ALA A 209 -4.00 5.95 -21.92
C ALA A 209 -2.87 6.85 -21.40
N ALA A 210 -2.58 6.82 -20.10
CA ALA A 210 -1.48 7.56 -19.49
C ALA A 210 -0.11 7.11 -20.03
N ALA A 211 0.09 5.79 -20.19
CA ALA A 211 1.29 5.26 -20.82
C ALA A 211 1.42 5.72 -22.29
N ALA A 212 0.34 5.58 -23.08
CA ALA A 212 0.34 5.91 -24.50
C ALA A 212 0.51 7.42 -24.79
N SER A 213 -0.01 8.28 -23.91
CA SER A 213 0.06 9.74 -24.06
C SER A 213 1.36 10.36 -23.54
N GLY A 214 2.24 9.56 -22.92
CA GLY A 214 3.51 10.03 -22.36
C GLY A 214 3.42 10.59 -20.94
N ARG A 215 2.27 10.52 -20.26
CA ARG A 215 2.10 11.04 -18.89
C ARG A 215 2.99 10.35 -17.87
N LEU A 216 3.34 9.09 -18.13
CA LEU A 216 4.29 8.31 -17.32
C LEU A 216 5.75 8.57 -17.71
N SER A 217 6.02 9.34 -18.76
CA SER A 217 7.39 9.68 -19.15
C SER A 217 8.03 10.65 -18.15
N PRO A 218 9.36 10.65 -17.99
CA PRO A 218 10.07 11.50 -17.03
C PRO A 218 9.67 12.99 -17.14
N GLY A 219 9.56 13.50 -18.37
CA GLY A 219 9.25 14.90 -18.64
C GLY A 219 7.86 15.36 -18.19
N GLN A 220 6.93 14.43 -17.95
CA GLN A 220 5.58 14.73 -17.48
C GLN A 220 5.32 14.23 -16.06
N LEU A 221 5.81 13.03 -15.74
CA LEU A 221 5.63 12.41 -14.43
C LEU A 221 6.38 13.16 -13.34
N HIS A 222 7.65 13.52 -13.57
CA HIS A 222 8.50 14.11 -12.54
C HIS A 222 8.03 15.50 -12.09
N PRO A 223 7.66 16.44 -12.99
CA PRO A 223 7.08 17.71 -12.57
C PRO A 223 5.77 17.55 -11.79
N MET A 224 4.95 16.57 -12.15
CA MET A 224 3.71 16.28 -11.43
C MET A 224 3.99 15.77 -10.01
N ALA A 225 4.91 14.81 -9.88
CA ALA A 225 5.34 14.30 -8.58
C ALA A 225 5.99 15.42 -7.72
N ALA A 226 6.82 16.27 -8.33
CA ALA A 226 7.49 17.38 -7.67
C ALA A 226 6.49 18.38 -7.07
N ALA A 227 5.44 18.72 -7.82
CA ALA A 227 4.37 19.59 -7.34
C ALA A 227 3.62 18.98 -6.15
N VAL A 228 3.31 17.68 -6.20
CA VAL A 228 2.61 16.98 -5.11
C VAL A 228 3.49 16.83 -3.87
N LEU A 229 4.78 16.54 -4.05
CA LEU A 229 5.74 16.33 -2.96
C LEU A 229 6.28 17.64 -2.38
N ASN A 230 6.02 18.79 -3.01
CA ASN A 230 6.65 20.08 -2.72
C ASN A 230 8.19 19.98 -2.73
N LYS A 231 8.74 19.33 -3.76
CA LYS A 231 10.19 19.13 -3.93
C LYS A 231 10.65 19.60 -5.32
N PRO A 232 11.91 20.03 -5.48
CA PRO A 232 12.52 20.18 -6.80
C PRO A 232 12.50 18.86 -7.60
N VAL A 233 12.32 18.94 -8.91
CA VAL A 233 12.29 17.78 -9.83
C VAL A 233 13.58 16.96 -9.75
N ASP A 234 14.72 17.62 -9.59
CA ASP A 234 16.04 16.99 -9.44
C ASP A 234 16.28 16.36 -8.06
N GLN A 235 15.35 16.53 -7.11
CA GLN A 235 15.45 16.05 -5.72
C GLN A 235 14.31 15.09 -5.33
N LEU A 236 13.60 14.53 -6.31
CA LEU A 236 12.51 13.57 -6.09
C LEU A 236 12.96 12.34 -5.31
N TRP A 237 14.15 11.82 -5.61
CA TRP A 237 14.82 10.78 -4.84
C TRP A 237 16.08 11.34 -4.19
N THR A 238 16.04 11.48 -2.87
CA THR A 238 17.18 11.86 -2.04
C THR A 238 17.31 10.78 -0.98
N THR A 239 18.28 9.87 -1.16
CA THR A 239 18.64 8.91 -0.12
C THR A 239 19.02 9.70 1.12
N PRO A 240 18.41 9.46 2.30
CA PRO A 240 19.00 9.95 3.54
C PRO A 240 20.45 9.42 3.60
N PRO A 241 21.43 10.21 4.06
CA PRO A 241 22.75 9.66 4.35
C PRO A 241 22.55 8.46 5.28
N ALA A 242 23.19 7.34 4.96
CA ALA A 242 23.16 6.14 5.80
C ALA A 242 23.51 6.57 7.24
N GLY A 243 22.53 6.48 8.13
CA GLY A 243 22.68 6.72 9.57
C GLY A 243 23.22 5.49 10.26
#